data_AF-A0A0S8ENT0-F1
#
_entry.id   AF-A0A0S8ENT0-F1
#
_cell.length_a   1.000
_cell.length_b   1.000
_cell.length_c   1.000
_cell.angle_alpha   90.00
_cell.angle_beta   90.00
_cell.angle_gamma   90.00
#
_symmetry.space_group_name_H-M   'P 1'
#
loop_
_entity.id
_entity.type
_entity.pdbx_description
1 polymer ?
#
loop_
_entity_poly.entity_id
_entity_poly.type
_entity_poly.pdbx_seq_one_letter_code
_entity_poly.pdbx_strand_id
1 'polypeptide(L)'
;MRIGDVRAKLCAEVMIHPRPPFLVAMTLGLLLSACSTSSSGTSFDPGEITEETPLLDDDGTLAAHGWAREPLMQYDRALVQPGREDQLREWEYYAVFAPDFAIGLTLADLGLLSFSTLTLEDYETGEIHDALMFGDSDALDFPFTPFENTRFESSTGSVEYRFEGDHRTITVLAGQPGTADRMEARVRLADSETTQSVAVSHLFDEPGEFFYENKRVSMPTTGTVLVGDTTYDFGEGESFGVLDWGRGVWPDDVIWEWGHFTGMTDGHMVGINMGTVNGDDTPGSADAVIVDGVLHKLPESIWEYDLEEIMAPWRFTSQDGRIDLTLTPDFDDSTVLSLGPPLTLTRWKVHGVIAGTVRLDDGSILPVQGVRGAAEY
;
A
#
# COMPACT_ATOMS: atom_id res chain seq x y z
N MET A 1 -8.73 -2.96 35.55
CA MET A 1 -9.26 -1.83 36.37
C MET A 1 -10.23 -1.07 35.47
N ARG A 2 -11.41 -0.70 35.98
CA ARG A 2 -12.61 -0.39 35.16
C ARG A 2 -12.47 0.88 34.32
N ILE A 3 -13.04 0.79 33.12
CA ILE A 3 -13.28 1.82 32.11
C ILE A 3 -14.16 2.93 32.70
N GLY A 4 -13.59 4.13 32.84
CA GLY A 4 -14.21 5.31 33.44
C GLY A 4 -13.15 6.09 34.21
N ASP A 5 -12.94 7.36 33.85
CA ASP A 5 -11.78 8.21 34.20
C ASP A 5 -10.55 7.85 33.36
N VAL A 6 -10.24 8.54 32.25
CA VAL A 6 -9.68 9.89 32.26
C VAL A 6 -10.16 10.66 31.00
N ARG A 7 -11.29 11.36 31.15
CA ARG A 7 -11.53 12.64 30.44
C ARG A 7 -10.84 13.73 31.28
N ALA A 8 -10.12 14.63 30.61
CA ALA A 8 -9.52 15.87 31.09
C ALA A 8 -8.05 15.84 31.56
N LYS A 9 -7.17 16.45 30.75
CA LYS A 9 -5.91 17.19 31.02
C LYS A 9 -5.10 17.19 29.69
N LEU A 10 -4.58 18.27 29.10
CA LEU A 10 -4.14 19.60 29.56
C LEU A 10 -4.17 20.61 28.39
N CYS A 11 -4.33 21.90 28.72
CA CYS A 11 -4.09 23.06 27.86
C CYS A 11 -2.78 23.77 28.24
N ALA A 12 -2.20 24.48 27.25
CA ALA A 12 -1.29 25.66 27.31
C ALA A 12 0.21 25.39 27.65
N GLU A 13 1.26 26.04 27.10
CA GLU A 13 1.48 27.39 26.53
C GLU A 13 2.65 27.44 25.51
N VAL A 14 2.43 28.23 24.44
CA VAL A 14 3.28 29.21 23.69
C VAL A 14 4.77 29.37 24.03
N MET A 15 5.65 29.48 23.00
CA MET A 15 6.67 30.55 22.85
C MET A 15 7.25 30.66 21.42
N ILE A 16 7.56 31.91 21.04
CA ILE A 16 7.86 32.45 19.70
C ILE A 16 9.32 33.00 19.69
N HIS A 17 9.94 33.10 18.48
CA HIS A 17 11.12 33.93 18.03
C HIS A 17 12.45 33.18 17.70
N PRO A 18 13.37 33.73 16.85
CA PRO A 18 13.29 33.86 15.38
C PRO A 18 14.61 33.41 14.64
N ARG A 19 14.59 33.39 13.28
CA ARG A 19 15.74 33.17 12.35
C ARG A 19 16.86 34.23 12.48
N PRO A 20 18.11 34.01 11.96
CA PRO A 20 18.47 34.43 10.58
C PRO A 20 19.65 33.57 9.94
N PRO A 21 20.40 33.99 8.89
CA PRO A 21 20.14 33.67 7.47
C PRO A 21 21.32 33.06 6.64
N PHE A 22 20.96 32.57 5.44
CA PHE A 22 21.70 32.47 4.15
C PHE A 22 23.24 32.58 4.08
N LEU A 23 23.86 31.66 3.32
CA LEU A 23 24.94 31.98 2.36
C LEU A 23 24.91 31.08 1.12
N VAL A 24 25.07 31.71 -0.04
CA VAL A 24 25.14 31.16 -1.40
C VAL A 24 26.60 30.91 -1.79
N ALA A 25 26.90 29.83 -2.53
CA ALA A 25 28.07 29.78 -3.42
C ALA A 25 27.85 28.83 -4.61
N MET A 26 27.86 29.41 -5.81
CA MET A 26 27.98 28.75 -7.11
C MET A 26 29.34 28.06 -7.27
N THR A 27 29.40 26.92 -7.98
CA THR A 27 30.41 26.76 -9.03
C THR A 27 29.97 25.82 -10.16
N LEU A 28 30.44 26.17 -11.35
CA LEU A 28 30.13 25.70 -12.70
C LEU A 28 31.03 24.51 -13.10
N GLY A 29 30.52 23.54 -13.86
CA GLY A 29 31.33 22.50 -14.51
C GLY A 29 30.61 21.88 -15.71
N LEU A 30 31.17 22.12 -16.91
CA LEU A 30 30.62 21.79 -18.24
C LEU A 30 30.86 20.33 -18.67
N LEU A 31 29.84 19.78 -19.37
CA LEU A 31 29.84 18.94 -20.59
C LEU A 31 30.77 17.72 -20.70
N LEU A 32 30.16 16.56 -21.06
CA LEU A 32 30.41 15.88 -22.34
C LEU A 32 29.33 14.82 -22.64
N SER A 33 28.70 14.96 -23.81
CA SER A 33 27.85 13.96 -24.45
C SER A 33 28.68 12.78 -24.95
N ALA A 34 28.19 11.56 -24.72
CA ALA A 34 28.48 10.41 -25.57
C ALA A 34 27.17 9.62 -25.75
N CYS A 35 26.61 9.70 -26.96
CA CYS A 35 25.59 8.75 -27.41
C CYS A 35 26.26 7.39 -27.60
N SER A 36 25.85 6.40 -26.82
CA SER A 36 26.00 4.99 -27.17
C SER A 36 24.61 4.39 -27.31
N THR A 37 24.25 4.02 -28.53
CA THR A 37 23.15 3.11 -28.81
C THR A 37 23.55 1.72 -28.29
N SER A 38 23.02 1.32 -27.13
CA SER A 38 23.07 -0.07 -26.67
C SER A 38 21.77 -0.77 -27.03
N SER A 39 21.92 -1.92 -27.67
CA SER A 39 20.91 -2.91 -27.97
C SER A 39 20.03 -3.23 -26.75
N SER A 40 18.73 -3.32 -26.97
CA SER A 40 17.73 -3.90 -26.08
C SER A 40 18.01 -5.40 -25.87
N GLY A 41 18.93 -5.71 -24.98
CA GLY A 41 18.91 -6.96 -24.24
C GLY A 41 18.21 -6.66 -22.92
N THR A 42 17.15 -7.39 -22.59
CA THR A 42 16.62 -7.45 -21.23
C THR A 42 17.79 -7.75 -20.31
N SER A 43 18.23 -6.73 -19.56
CA SER A 43 19.21 -6.88 -18.51
C SER A 43 18.65 -7.90 -17.54
N PHE A 44 19.36 -9.00 -17.31
CA PHE A 44 19.07 -9.89 -16.20
C PHE A 44 19.22 -9.06 -14.92
N ASP A 45 18.10 -8.76 -14.26
CA ASP A 45 18.13 -8.19 -12.93
C ASP A 45 18.46 -9.34 -11.96
N PRO A 46 19.64 -9.35 -11.32
CA PRO A 46 20.01 -10.41 -10.41
C PRO A 46 19.09 -10.53 -9.19
N GLY A 47 18.21 -9.54 -8.95
CA GLY A 47 17.19 -9.57 -7.91
C GLY A 47 15.86 -10.18 -8.31
N GLU A 48 15.64 -10.49 -9.59
CA GLU A 48 14.38 -11.05 -10.06
C GLU A 48 14.33 -12.57 -9.83
N ILE A 49 13.43 -13.01 -8.96
CA ILE A 49 13.06 -14.40 -8.74
C ILE A 49 12.11 -14.82 -9.87
N THR A 50 12.47 -15.91 -10.55
CA THR A 50 11.77 -16.40 -11.75
C THR A 50 11.27 -17.84 -11.62
N GLU A 51 11.52 -18.48 -10.48
CA GLU A 51 11.07 -19.83 -10.16
C GLU A 51 10.52 -19.86 -8.72
N GLU A 52 9.56 -20.75 -8.44
CA GLU A 52 9.04 -20.95 -7.09
C GLU A 52 10.17 -21.24 -6.10
N THR A 53 10.22 -20.44 -5.03
CA THR A 53 11.30 -20.49 -4.04
C THR A 53 10.69 -20.45 -2.64
N PRO A 54 11.09 -21.30 -1.68
CA PRO A 54 10.71 -21.13 -0.28
C PRO A 54 11.05 -19.73 0.21
N LEU A 55 10.10 -19.04 0.86
CA LEU A 55 10.39 -17.73 1.45
C LEU A 55 11.38 -17.85 2.60
N LEU A 56 11.22 -18.89 3.44
CA LEU A 56 12.00 -19.12 4.65
C LEU A 56 12.80 -20.43 4.55
N ASP A 57 13.98 -20.43 5.17
CA ASP A 57 14.78 -21.62 5.46
C ASP A 57 14.16 -22.42 6.62
N ASP A 58 14.61 -23.67 6.81
CA ASP A 58 14.15 -24.56 7.90
C ASP A 58 14.41 -23.98 9.31
N ASP A 59 15.30 -23.00 9.45
CA ASP A 59 15.59 -22.28 10.69
C ASP A 59 14.81 -20.96 10.86
N GLY A 60 13.88 -20.68 9.93
CA GLY A 60 13.01 -19.52 9.93
C GLY A 60 13.68 -18.21 9.50
N THR A 61 14.90 -18.26 8.97
CA THR A 61 15.53 -17.10 8.32
C THR A 61 15.08 -16.98 6.86
N LEU A 62 15.23 -15.79 6.26
CA LEU A 62 14.78 -15.55 4.89
C LEU A 62 15.68 -16.28 3.87
N ALA A 63 15.08 -17.16 3.07
CA ALA A 63 15.76 -17.93 2.02
C ALA A 63 15.68 -17.25 0.65
N ALA A 64 14.55 -16.60 0.35
CA ALA A 64 14.34 -15.87 -0.89
C ALA A 64 14.52 -14.37 -0.64
N HIS A 65 15.54 -13.77 -1.25
CA HIS A 65 15.79 -12.33 -1.17
C HIS A 65 15.74 -11.69 -2.56
N GLY A 66 14.74 -10.85 -2.80
CA GLY A 66 14.55 -10.15 -4.06
C GLY A 66 13.08 -9.85 -4.35
N TRP A 67 12.78 -9.77 -5.64
CA TRP A 67 11.44 -9.44 -6.14
C TRP A 67 10.99 -10.39 -7.25
N ALA A 68 9.70 -10.46 -7.51
CA ALA A 68 9.12 -11.26 -8.59
C ALA A 68 7.92 -10.57 -9.24
N ARG A 69 7.59 -10.98 -10.47
CA ARG A 69 6.43 -10.51 -11.26
C ARG A 69 5.10 -11.15 -10.86
N GLU A 70 5.18 -12.14 -9.99
CA GLU A 70 4.08 -12.94 -9.45
C GLU A 70 4.55 -13.50 -8.08
N PRO A 71 3.65 -13.93 -7.19
CA PRO A 71 4.02 -14.33 -5.82
C PRO A 71 4.70 -15.72 -5.78
N LEU A 72 5.93 -15.82 -6.30
CA LEU A 72 6.71 -17.06 -6.40
C LEU A 72 7.34 -17.50 -5.07
N MET A 73 7.47 -16.58 -4.11
CA MET A 73 8.03 -16.85 -2.79
C MET A 73 6.99 -17.55 -1.93
N GLN A 74 7.24 -18.80 -1.59
CA GLN A 74 6.31 -19.67 -0.87
C GLN A 74 6.42 -19.41 0.63
N TYR A 75 5.47 -18.63 1.15
CA TYR A 75 5.35 -18.37 2.58
C TYR A 75 4.77 -19.60 3.31
N ASP A 76 5.41 -20.00 4.41
CA ASP A 76 4.87 -20.99 5.35
C ASP A 76 4.98 -20.43 6.77
N ARG A 77 3.83 -20.10 7.37
CA ARG A 77 3.74 -19.57 8.74
C ARG A 77 4.35 -20.51 9.78
N ALA A 78 4.38 -21.83 9.52
CA ALA A 78 4.94 -22.81 10.45
C ALA A 78 6.47 -22.75 10.57
N LEU A 79 7.15 -22.10 9.63
CA LEU A 79 8.61 -21.88 9.66
C LEU A 79 9.00 -20.62 10.44
N VAL A 80 8.04 -19.81 10.89
CA VAL A 80 8.32 -18.67 11.77
C VAL A 80 8.99 -19.16 13.06
N GLN A 81 10.06 -18.47 13.46
CA GLN A 81 10.85 -18.86 14.62
C GLN A 81 10.00 -18.86 15.92
N PRO A 82 10.12 -19.90 16.76
CA PRO A 82 9.41 -19.95 18.03
C PRO A 82 9.76 -18.75 18.92
N GLY A 83 8.74 -18.10 19.49
CA GLY A 83 8.89 -16.91 20.33
C GLY A 83 8.77 -15.57 19.59
N ARG A 84 8.56 -15.60 18.27
CA ARG A 84 8.31 -14.39 17.45
C ARG A 84 6.84 -14.25 17.02
N GLU A 85 5.93 -15.03 17.59
CA GLU A 85 4.52 -15.03 17.19
C GLU A 85 3.84 -13.67 17.43
N ASP A 86 4.24 -12.94 18.48
CA ASP A 86 3.72 -11.59 18.78
C ASP A 86 4.24 -10.52 17.81
N GLN A 87 5.29 -10.80 17.05
CA GLN A 87 5.85 -9.93 15.99
C GLN A 87 5.24 -10.22 14.62
N LEU A 88 4.43 -11.28 14.51
CA LEU A 88 3.80 -11.64 13.25
C LEU A 88 2.79 -10.56 12.85
N ARG A 89 2.87 -10.14 11.59
CA ARG A 89 1.98 -9.18 10.95
C ARG A 89 1.50 -9.79 9.65
N GLU A 90 0.20 -9.96 9.52
CA GLU A 90 -0.44 -10.51 8.33
C GLU A 90 -1.63 -9.64 7.96
N TRP A 91 -1.74 -9.24 6.69
CA TRP A 91 -2.86 -8.42 6.25
C TRP A 91 -3.20 -8.60 4.77
N GLU A 92 -4.43 -8.18 4.47
CA GLU A 92 -4.92 -7.90 3.14
C GLU A 92 -5.63 -6.54 3.17
N TYR A 93 -5.02 -5.55 2.54
CA TYR A 93 -5.58 -4.22 2.38
C TYR A 93 -5.97 -4.00 0.92
N TYR A 94 -7.22 -3.59 0.70
CA TYR A 94 -7.68 -3.10 -0.60
C TYR A 94 -7.97 -1.62 -0.53
N ALA A 95 -7.50 -0.88 -1.51
CA ALA A 95 -7.95 0.47 -1.79
C ALA A 95 -8.71 0.47 -3.12
N VAL A 96 -9.81 1.21 -3.24
CA VAL A 96 -10.48 1.45 -4.52
C VAL A 96 -10.71 2.93 -4.70
N PHE A 97 -10.23 3.49 -5.81
CA PHE A 97 -10.41 4.89 -6.15
C PHE A 97 -11.49 5.03 -7.21
N ALA A 98 -12.49 5.87 -6.91
CA ALA A 98 -13.45 6.39 -7.87
C ALA A 98 -13.16 7.88 -8.14
N PRO A 99 -13.86 8.53 -9.07
CA PRO A 99 -13.68 9.97 -9.32
C PRO A 99 -13.95 10.84 -8.09
N ASP A 100 -15.01 10.52 -7.33
CA ASP A 100 -15.57 11.39 -6.29
C ASP A 100 -15.41 10.83 -4.86
N PHE A 101 -14.92 9.60 -4.72
CA PHE A 101 -14.67 8.97 -3.42
C PHE A 101 -13.62 7.87 -3.52
N ALA A 102 -13.15 7.38 -2.39
CA ALA A 102 -12.41 6.13 -2.29
C ALA A 102 -12.95 5.25 -1.17
N ILE A 103 -12.50 4.00 -1.14
CA ILE A 103 -12.58 3.17 0.04
C ILE A 103 -11.26 2.52 0.38
N GLY A 104 -11.04 2.30 1.67
CA GLY A 104 -10.04 1.40 2.24
C GLY A 104 -10.71 0.20 2.92
N LEU A 105 -10.16 -0.98 2.72
CA LEU A 105 -10.71 -2.25 3.20
C LEU A 105 -9.58 -3.10 3.78
N THR A 106 -9.52 -3.25 5.09
CA THR A 106 -8.44 -3.98 5.76
C THR A 106 -8.96 -5.24 6.42
N LEU A 107 -8.24 -6.35 6.24
CA LEU A 107 -8.16 -7.44 7.21
C LEU A 107 -6.73 -7.46 7.71
N ALA A 108 -6.52 -7.49 9.03
CA ALA A 108 -5.19 -7.56 9.61
C ALA A 108 -5.18 -8.38 10.89
N ASP A 109 -4.15 -9.20 11.03
CA ASP A 109 -3.74 -9.86 12.27
C ASP A 109 -2.36 -9.33 12.66
N LEU A 110 -2.29 -8.66 13.80
CA LEU A 110 -1.06 -8.08 14.35
C LEU A 110 -0.47 -8.95 15.48
N GLY A 111 -0.83 -10.23 15.54
CA GLY A 111 -0.42 -11.20 16.57
C GLY A 111 -1.17 -11.02 17.90
N LEU A 112 -1.30 -9.77 18.36
CA LEU A 112 -2.04 -9.41 19.59
C LEU A 112 -3.51 -9.06 19.32
N LEU A 113 -3.85 -8.73 18.07
CA LEU A 113 -5.16 -8.20 17.69
C LEU A 113 -5.45 -8.49 16.23
N SER A 114 -6.59 -9.13 15.99
CA SER A 114 -7.19 -9.25 14.66
C SER A 114 -8.31 -8.23 14.49
N PHE A 115 -8.32 -7.52 13.37
CA PHE A 115 -9.34 -6.52 13.08
C PHE A 115 -9.63 -6.40 11.59
N SER A 116 -10.75 -5.74 11.30
CA SER A 116 -11.14 -5.32 9.97
C SER A 116 -11.62 -3.89 9.95
N THR A 117 -11.31 -3.16 8.89
CA THR A 117 -11.86 -1.83 8.61
C THR A 117 -12.53 -1.77 7.25
N LEU A 118 -13.60 -0.99 7.16
CA LEU A 118 -14.08 -0.38 5.93
C LEU A 118 -14.10 1.13 6.15
N THR A 119 -13.33 1.85 5.36
CA THR A 119 -13.28 3.31 5.32
C THR A 119 -13.84 3.78 3.99
N LEU A 120 -14.62 4.86 4.00
CA LEU A 120 -15.02 5.59 2.80
C LEU A 120 -14.61 7.04 2.95
N GLU A 121 -13.83 7.53 2.00
CA GLU A 121 -13.38 8.92 1.89
C GLU A 121 -14.19 9.63 0.80
N ASP A 122 -15.06 10.57 1.16
CA ASP A 122 -15.86 11.36 0.22
C ASP A 122 -15.12 12.65 -0.16
N TYR A 123 -14.71 12.77 -1.41
CA TYR A 123 -13.92 13.92 -1.88
C TYR A 123 -14.75 15.19 -2.09
N GLU A 124 -16.06 15.07 -2.29
CA GLU A 124 -16.93 16.24 -2.45
C GLU A 124 -17.18 16.90 -1.10
N THR A 125 -17.50 16.10 -0.08
CA THR A 125 -17.85 16.61 1.25
C THR A 125 -16.65 16.79 2.17
N GLY A 126 -15.56 16.04 1.93
CA GLY A 126 -14.42 15.94 2.84
C GLY A 126 -14.68 15.03 4.04
N GLU A 127 -15.80 14.27 4.05
CA GLU A 127 -16.14 13.37 5.15
C GLU A 127 -15.42 12.02 5.02
N ILE A 128 -15.06 11.44 6.17
CA ILE A 128 -14.52 10.08 6.29
C ILE A 128 -15.51 9.27 7.12
N HIS A 129 -15.93 8.12 6.59
CA HIS A 129 -16.79 7.17 7.28
C HIS A 129 -16.02 5.88 7.57
N ASP A 130 -15.95 5.49 8.83
CA ASP A 130 -15.20 4.30 9.26
C ASP A 130 -16.10 3.29 9.96
N ALA A 131 -15.92 2.03 9.59
CA ALA A 131 -16.40 0.88 10.32
C ALA A 131 -15.23 0.00 10.75
N LEU A 132 -14.94 -0.01 12.06
CA LEU A 132 -13.91 -0.85 12.67
C LEU A 132 -14.55 -2.03 13.40
N MET A 133 -14.04 -3.22 13.13
CA MET A 133 -14.51 -4.48 13.70
C MET A 133 -13.33 -5.23 14.31
N PHE A 134 -13.46 -5.66 15.56
CA PHE A 134 -12.45 -6.46 16.25
C PHE A 134 -12.87 -7.91 16.34
N GLY A 135 -11.93 -8.81 16.10
CA GLY A 135 -12.10 -10.25 16.23
C GLY A 135 -11.34 -10.79 17.45
N ASP A 136 -11.64 -12.04 17.79
CA ASP A 136 -10.79 -12.82 18.69
C ASP A 136 -9.48 -13.21 17.97
N SER A 137 -8.49 -13.73 18.71
CA SER A 137 -7.14 -14.04 18.17
C SER A 137 -7.10 -15.13 17.10
N ASP A 138 -8.19 -15.87 16.89
CA ASP A 138 -8.35 -16.91 15.86
C ASP A 138 -9.39 -16.52 14.80
N ALA A 139 -9.81 -15.25 14.77
CA ALA A 139 -10.80 -14.75 13.82
C ALA A 139 -10.28 -14.68 12.37
N LEU A 140 -8.96 -14.75 12.19
CA LEU A 140 -8.27 -14.75 10.90
C LEU A 140 -7.33 -15.95 10.81
N ASP A 141 -7.43 -16.66 9.69
CA ASP A 141 -6.46 -17.66 9.25
C ASP A 141 -6.11 -17.26 7.82
N PHE A 142 -5.03 -16.50 7.68
CA PHE A 142 -4.64 -15.93 6.41
C PHE A 142 -4.07 -17.02 5.49
N PRO A 143 -4.46 -17.01 4.20
CA PRO A 143 -3.85 -17.93 3.25
C PRO A 143 -2.38 -17.57 3.00
N PHE A 144 -1.64 -18.57 2.52
CA PHE A 144 -0.23 -18.45 2.15
C PHE A 144 -0.03 -17.70 0.84
N THR A 145 -1.08 -17.60 0.02
CA THR A 145 -1.05 -16.95 -1.28
C THR A 145 -2.09 -15.83 -1.35
N PRO A 146 -1.92 -14.84 -2.26
CA PRO A 146 -2.94 -13.82 -2.48
C PRO A 146 -4.13 -14.32 -3.31
N PHE A 147 -4.24 -15.60 -3.65
CA PHE A 147 -5.26 -16.15 -4.57
C PHE A 147 -6.28 -17.06 -3.88
N GLU A 148 -6.38 -16.95 -2.56
CA GLU A 148 -7.30 -17.74 -1.75
C GLU A 148 -8.31 -16.85 -1.04
N ASN A 149 -9.29 -17.49 -0.40
CA ASN A 149 -10.37 -16.76 0.26
C ASN A 149 -10.02 -16.48 1.72
N THR A 150 -10.32 -15.27 2.18
CA THR A 150 -10.12 -14.86 3.56
C THR A 150 -11.47 -14.42 4.14
N ARG A 151 -11.81 -14.88 5.33
CA ARG A 151 -13.07 -14.55 5.99
C ARG A 151 -12.81 -14.07 7.41
N PHE A 152 -13.56 -13.07 7.82
CA PHE A 152 -13.55 -12.50 9.15
C PHE A 152 -14.98 -12.37 9.68
N GLU A 153 -15.19 -12.81 10.91
CA GLU A 153 -16.46 -12.62 11.63
C GLU A 153 -16.20 -11.93 12.97
N SER A 154 -17.09 -11.00 13.32
CA SER A 154 -17.09 -10.35 14.62
C SER A 154 -18.52 -10.19 15.13
N SER A 155 -18.66 -9.72 16.37
CA SER A 155 -19.98 -9.39 16.93
C SER A 155 -20.66 -8.19 16.24
N THR A 156 -19.91 -7.37 15.50
CA THR A 156 -20.39 -6.13 14.87
C THR A 156 -20.40 -6.19 13.35
N GLY A 157 -20.07 -7.34 12.75
CA GLY A 157 -20.08 -7.49 11.30
C GLY A 157 -19.26 -8.66 10.78
N SER A 158 -19.09 -8.73 9.46
CA SER A 158 -18.35 -9.77 8.77
C SER A 158 -17.72 -9.24 7.48
N VAL A 159 -16.59 -9.84 7.11
CA VAL A 159 -15.90 -9.58 5.84
C VAL A 159 -15.58 -10.90 5.16
N GLU A 160 -15.72 -10.93 3.84
CA GLU A 160 -15.32 -12.05 2.99
C GLU A 160 -14.58 -11.50 1.76
N TYR A 161 -13.32 -11.89 1.60
CA TYR A 161 -12.53 -11.71 0.40
C TYR A 161 -12.51 -13.04 -0.35
N ARG A 162 -13.00 -13.04 -1.59
CA ARG A 162 -13.06 -14.24 -2.43
C ARG A 162 -12.26 -14.04 -3.70
N PHE A 163 -11.41 -14.98 -4.04
CA PHE A 163 -10.81 -15.08 -5.36
C PHE A 163 -11.58 -16.10 -6.20
N GLU A 164 -12.02 -15.70 -7.38
CA GLU A 164 -12.87 -16.50 -8.27
C GLU A 164 -12.20 -16.69 -9.65
N GLY A 165 -10.87 -16.70 -9.67
CA GLY A 165 -10.02 -17.02 -10.83
C GLY A 165 -9.76 -15.83 -11.78
N ASP A 166 -10.81 -15.12 -12.18
CA ASP A 166 -10.75 -13.94 -13.07
C ASP A 166 -11.17 -12.63 -12.40
N HIS A 167 -11.47 -12.68 -11.11
CA HIS A 167 -11.76 -11.53 -10.29
C HIS A 167 -11.69 -11.86 -8.80
N ARG A 168 -11.72 -10.79 -8.00
CA ARG A 168 -11.99 -10.82 -6.57
C ARG A 168 -13.36 -10.27 -6.29
N THR A 169 -14.07 -10.88 -5.34
CA THR A 169 -15.29 -10.33 -4.76
C THR A 169 -15.04 -10.05 -3.28
N ILE A 170 -15.19 -8.80 -2.88
CA ILE A 170 -15.11 -8.38 -1.48
C ILE A 170 -16.52 -8.04 -1.01
N THR A 171 -16.93 -8.66 0.08
CA THR A 171 -18.20 -8.37 0.76
C THR A 171 -17.92 -7.94 2.19
N VAL A 172 -18.43 -6.79 2.60
CA VAL A 172 -18.37 -6.26 3.97
C VAL A 172 -19.77 -5.97 4.45
N LEU A 173 -20.05 -6.37 5.69
CA LEU A 173 -21.23 -5.97 6.44
C LEU A 173 -20.74 -5.50 7.80
N ALA A 174 -20.90 -4.22 8.11
CA ALA A 174 -20.52 -3.65 9.39
C ALA A 174 -21.66 -2.81 9.98
N GLY A 175 -21.78 -2.86 11.31
CA GLY A 175 -22.90 -2.25 12.01
C GLY A 175 -24.19 -3.06 11.89
N GLN A 176 -25.26 -2.55 12.49
CA GLN A 176 -26.55 -3.25 12.55
C GLN A 176 -27.52 -2.72 11.48
N PRO A 177 -28.43 -3.57 10.95
CA PRO A 177 -29.46 -3.09 10.03
C PRO A 177 -30.27 -1.92 10.60
N GLY A 178 -30.35 -0.82 9.85
CA GLY A 178 -31.14 0.37 10.20
C GLY A 178 -30.46 1.34 11.16
N THR A 179 -29.17 1.18 11.45
CA THR A 179 -28.38 2.17 12.19
C THR A 179 -27.63 3.11 11.24
N ALA A 180 -27.38 4.34 11.69
CA ALA A 180 -26.74 5.37 10.86
C ALA A 180 -25.24 5.09 10.60
N ASP A 181 -24.61 4.25 11.42
CA ASP A 181 -23.24 3.77 11.31
C ASP A 181 -23.12 2.46 10.52
N ARG A 182 -24.21 2.00 9.90
CA ARG A 182 -24.19 0.79 9.06
C ARG A 182 -23.38 1.07 7.80
N MET A 183 -22.43 0.20 7.52
CA MET A 183 -21.69 0.20 6.26
C MET A 183 -21.76 -1.17 5.59
N GLU A 184 -21.99 -1.20 4.29
CA GLU A 184 -21.98 -2.42 3.49
C GLU A 184 -21.15 -2.18 2.24
N ALA A 185 -20.31 -3.14 1.86
CA ALA A 185 -19.62 -3.09 0.58
C ALA A 185 -19.82 -4.41 -0.16
N ARG A 186 -20.05 -4.32 -1.46
CA ARG A 186 -19.94 -5.46 -2.37
C ARG A 186 -19.23 -4.98 -3.63
N VAL A 187 -17.95 -5.28 -3.72
CA VAL A 187 -17.10 -4.82 -4.82
C VAL A 187 -16.48 -6.01 -5.54
N ARG A 188 -16.39 -5.90 -6.87
CA ARG A 188 -15.78 -6.85 -7.77
C ARG A 188 -14.58 -6.19 -8.42
N LEU A 189 -13.39 -6.75 -8.23
CA LEU A 189 -12.14 -6.28 -8.79
C LEU A 189 -11.63 -7.28 -9.83
N ALA A 190 -11.42 -6.87 -11.08
CA ALA A 190 -10.87 -7.74 -12.10
C ALA A 190 -9.39 -8.03 -11.82
N ASP A 191 -9.06 -9.31 -11.62
CA ASP A 191 -7.73 -9.78 -11.27
C ASP A 191 -7.61 -11.27 -11.64
N SER A 192 -6.40 -11.75 -11.91
CA SER A 192 -6.17 -13.17 -12.21
C SER A 192 -4.77 -13.57 -11.78
N GLU A 193 -4.52 -14.87 -11.62
CA GLU A 193 -3.18 -15.41 -11.38
C GLU A 193 -2.18 -15.00 -12.48
N THR A 194 -2.67 -14.74 -13.70
CA THR A 194 -1.84 -14.34 -14.85
C THR A 194 -1.55 -12.84 -14.92
N THR A 195 -2.27 -12.03 -14.14
CA THR A 195 -2.01 -10.58 -14.06
C THR A 195 -0.72 -10.40 -13.28
N GLN A 196 0.26 -9.71 -13.87
CA GLN A 196 1.52 -9.44 -13.18
C GLN A 196 1.28 -8.53 -11.96
N SER A 197 2.15 -8.68 -10.97
CA SER A 197 2.15 -7.98 -9.69
C SER A 197 3.60 -7.80 -9.27
N VAL A 198 3.87 -6.94 -8.29
CA VAL A 198 5.22 -6.88 -7.70
C VAL A 198 5.19 -7.60 -6.36
N ALA A 199 5.95 -8.69 -6.25
CA ALA A 199 6.14 -9.42 -5.01
C ALA A 199 7.55 -9.19 -4.50
N VAL A 200 7.75 -8.79 -3.24
CA VAL A 200 9.07 -8.44 -2.69
C VAL A 200 9.24 -8.99 -1.29
N SER A 201 10.43 -9.52 -1.01
CA SER A 201 10.88 -9.85 0.33
C SER A 201 11.86 -8.78 0.84
N HIS A 202 11.62 -8.29 2.05
CA HIS A 202 12.45 -7.31 2.73
C HIS A 202 13.14 -7.98 3.91
N LEU A 203 14.43 -7.70 4.08
CA LEU A 203 15.19 -8.10 5.25
C LEU A 203 15.20 -6.98 6.29
N PHE A 204 15.20 -7.37 7.57
CA PHE A 204 15.50 -6.49 8.68
C PHE A 204 16.81 -6.90 9.37
N ASP A 205 17.26 -6.10 10.34
CA ASP A 205 18.56 -6.28 10.99
C ASP A 205 18.67 -7.60 11.78
N GLU A 206 17.58 -8.04 12.43
CA GLU A 206 17.59 -9.23 13.26
C GLU A 206 17.22 -10.50 12.45
N PRO A 207 18.02 -11.58 12.53
CA PRO A 207 17.69 -12.83 11.85
C PRO A 207 16.31 -13.37 12.26
N GLY A 208 15.51 -13.73 11.26
CA GLY A 208 14.14 -14.21 11.43
C GLY A 208 13.08 -13.11 11.34
N GLU A 209 13.48 -11.83 11.30
CA GLU A 209 12.60 -10.73 10.91
C GLU A 209 12.64 -10.56 9.39
N PHE A 210 11.46 -10.42 8.79
CA PHE A 210 11.28 -10.25 7.37
C PHE A 210 9.90 -9.66 7.08
N PHE A 211 9.76 -9.12 5.88
CA PHE A 211 8.45 -8.77 5.33
C PHE A 211 8.35 -9.29 3.90
N TYR A 212 7.25 -9.96 3.58
CA TYR A 212 6.92 -10.41 2.23
C TYR A 212 5.61 -9.77 1.80
N GLU A 213 5.65 -9.02 0.72
CA GLU A 213 4.47 -8.38 0.15
C GLU A 213 4.21 -8.79 -1.29
N ASN A 214 2.93 -8.68 -1.67
CA ASN A 214 2.49 -8.71 -3.05
C ASN A 214 1.57 -7.51 -3.31
N LYS A 215 2.04 -6.56 -4.12
CA LYS A 215 1.25 -5.42 -4.55
C LYS A 215 0.63 -5.71 -5.91
N ARG A 216 -0.70 -5.74 -5.97
CA ARG A 216 -1.46 -5.83 -7.21
C ARG A 216 -2.11 -4.48 -7.44
N VAL A 217 -1.71 -3.78 -8.49
CA VAL A 217 -2.20 -2.44 -8.82
C VAL A 217 -2.98 -2.49 -10.14
N SER A 218 -4.00 -1.64 -10.26
CA SER A 218 -4.85 -1.53 -11.46
C SER A 218 -5.77 -2.70 -11.76
N MET A 219 -6.55 -3.06 -10.76
CA MET A 219 -7.71 -3.93 -10.95
C MET A 219 -8.95 -3.09 -11.27
N PRO A 220 -9.54 -3.12 -12.48
CA PRO A 220 -10.83 -2.48 -12.73
C PRO A 220 -11.89 -2.94 -11.72
N THR A 221 -12.61 -1.98 -11.13
CA THR A 221 -13.55 -2.26 -10.04
C THR A 221 -14.97 -1.84 -10.39
N THR A 222 -15.93 -2.68 -10.01
CA THR A 222 -17.37 -2.37 -10.05
C THR A 222 -18.01 -2.78 -8.74
N GLY A 223 -19.19 -2.24 -8.42
CA GLY A 223 -19.92 -2.61 -7.22
C GLY A 223 -20.44 -1.40 -6.46
N THR A 224 -20.74 -1.60 -5.19
CA THR A 224 -21.44 -0.58 -4.38
C THR A 224 -20.93 -0.55 -2.95
N VAL A 225 -20.99 0.62 -2.34
CA VAL A 225 -20.79 0.84 -0.91
C VAL A 225 -22.00 1.60 -0.36
N LEU A 226 -22.58 1.13 0.73
CA LEU A 226 -23.65 1.79 1.45
C LEU A 226 -23.08 2.37 2.74
N VAL A 227 -23.39 3.64 3.02
CA VAL A 227 -23.13 4.30 4.31
C VAL A 227 -24.46 4.89 4.80
N GLY A 228 -25.01 4.30 5.86
CA GLY A 228 -26.36 4.62 6.33
C GLY A 228 -27.40 4.34 5.24
N ASP A 229 -27.97 5.41 4.65
CA ASP A 229 -28.93 5.35 3.54
C ASP A 229 -28.33 5.80 2.19
N THR A 230 -27.07 6.24 2.17
CA THR A 230 -26.39 6.76 0.97
C THR A 230 -25.62 5.64 0.29
N THR A 231 -25.86 5.45 -1.01
CA THR A 231 -25.14 4.47 -1.83
C THR A 231 -24.13 5.17 -2.73
N TYR A 232 -22.91 4.64 -2.75
CA TYR A 232 -21.80 5.02 -3.61
C TYR A 232 -21.57 3.90 -4.62
N ASP A 233 -21.55 4.23 -5.90
CA ASP A 233 -21.43 3.25 -6.99
C ASP A 233 -20.03 3.32 -7.61
N PHE A 234 -19.38 2.16 -7.77
CA PHE A 234 -18.19 2.03 -8.60
C PHE A 234 -18.62 1.73 -10.04
N GLY A 235 -18.55 2.75 -10.89
CA GLY A 235 -18.89 2.70 -12.30
C GLY A 235 -17.89 1.87 -13.12
N GLU A 236 -18.39 1.20 -14.15
CA GLU A 236 -17.55 0.43 -15.08
C GLU A 236 -16.57 1.37 -15.82
N GLY A 237 -15.28 1.08 -15.72
CA GLY A 237 -14.22 1.83 -16.41
C GLY A 237 -13.78 3.13 -15.73
N GLU A 238 -14.33 3.45 -14.56
CA GLU A 238 -14.02 4.69 -13.83
C GLU A 238 -13.29 4.44 -12.51
N SER A 239 -13.27 3.20 -12.04
CA SER A 239 -12.73 2.86 -10.72
C SER A 239 -11.73 1.73 -10.79
N PHE A 240 -10.68 1.85 -9.98
CA PHE A 240 -9.58 0.91 -9.98
C PHE A 240 -9.14 0.62 -8.56
N GLY A 241 -8.92 -0.66 -8.28
CA GLY A 241 -8.45 -1.15 -7.01
C GLY A 241 -6.97 -1.50 -7.00
N VAL A 242 -6.45 -1.50 -5.78
CA VAL A 242 -5.12 -1.95 -5.38
C VAL A 242 -5.29 -2.99 -4.29
N LEU A 243 -4.45 -4.02 -4.29
CA LEU A 243 -4.24 -4.94 -3.19
C LEU A 243 -2.82 -4.75 -2.66
N ASP A 244 -2.73 -4.51 -1.37
CA ASP A 244 -1.57 -4.73 -0.55
C ASP A 244 -1.77 -5.99 0.29
N TRP A 245 -1.08 -7.06 -0.10
CA TRP A 245 -1.04 -8.32 0.62
C TRP A 245 0.30 -8.43 1.34
N GLY A 246 0.29 -8.65 2.65
CA GLY A 246 1.52 -8.65 3.46
C GLY A 246 1.58 -9.79 4.47
N ARG A 247 2.76 -10.41 4.59
CA ARG A 247 3.09 -11.44 5.59
C ARG A 247 4.49 -11.18 6.13
N GLY A 248 4.67 -11.15 7.44
CA GLY A 248 6.00 -10.91 7.97
C GLY A 248 6.13 -11.02 9.47
N VAL A 249 7.38 -11.05 9.90
CA VAL A 249 7.79 -10.92 11.30
C VAL A 249 8.51 -9.58 11.39
N TRP A 250 7.84 -8.61 11.99
CA TRP A 250 8.29 -7.22 11.95
C TRP A 250 9.09 -6.85 13.21
N PRO A 251 10.07 -5.93 13.08
CA PRO A 251 10.62 -5.22 14.23
C PRO A 251 9.53 -4.52 15.05
N ASP A 252 9.85 -4.17 16.29
CA ASP A 252 8.91 -3.47 17.19
C ASP A 252 8.52 -2.07 16.65
N ASP A 253 9.46 -1.39 16.00
CA ASP A 253 9.29 -0.06 15.39
C ASP A 253 9.63 -0.14 13.90
N VAL A 254 8.68 0.27 13.05
CA VAL A 254 8.88 0.33 11.59
C VAL A 254 8.39 1.68 11.07
N ILE A 255 9.09 2.20 10.07
CA ILE A 255 8.72 3.38 9.29
C ILE A 255 8.62 2.89 7.85
N TRP A 256 7.62 3.38 7.11
CA TRP A 256 7.48 3.08 5.70
C TRP A 256 7.06 4.31 4.93
N GLU A 257 7.34 4.27 3.63
CA GLU A 257 6.73 5.13 2.64
C GLU A 257 5.95 4.22 1.70
N TRP A 258 4.70 4.58 1.37
CA TRP A 258 3.96 3.81 0.38
C TRP A 258 3.09 4.70 -0.50
N GLY A 259 3.23 4.52 -1.81
CA GLY A 259 2.55 5.28 -2.83
C GLY A 259 1.95 4.33 -3.85
N HIS A 260 0.66 4.45 -4.08
CA HIS A 260 -0.05 3.60 -5.03
C HIS A 260 -1.04 4.42 -5.84
N PHE A 261 -0.89 4.38 -7.17
CA PHE A 261 -1.69 5.15 -8.11
C PHE A 261 -2.21 4.25 -9.20
N THR A 262 -3.49 4.35 -9.52
CA THR A 262 -4.12 3.47 -10.49
C THR A 262 -5.16 4.19 -11.33
N GLY A 263 -5.20 3.90 -12.63
CA GLY A 263 -6.18 4.48 -13.52
C GLY A 263 -5.82 4.34 -14.98
N MET A 264 -6.32 5.27 -15.80
CA MET A 264 -6.04 5.33 -17.23
C MET A 264 -5.16 6.54 -17.53
N THR A 265 -4.17 6.35 -18.40
CA THR A 265 -3.40 7.47 -18.95
C THR A 265 -2.88 7.13 -20.36
N ASP A 266 -2.94 8.09 -21.27
CA ASP A 266 -2.55 7.90 -22.69
C ASP A 266 -3.17 6.67 -23.38
N GLY A 267 -4.38 6.27 -22.97
CA GLY A 267 -5.08 5.09 -23.50
C GLY A 267 -4.64 3.75 -22.91
N HIS A 268 -3.71 3.75 -21.94
CA HIS A 268 -3.23 2.59 -21.21
C HIS A 268 -3.82 2.53 -19.81
N MET A 269 -4.10 1.32 -19.33
CA MET A 269 -4.37 1.08 -17.91
C MET A 269 -3.05 1.00 -17.17
N VAL A 270 -2.91 1.78 -16.10
CA VAL A 270 -1.62 1.99 -15.41
C VAL A 270 -1.78 1.90 -13.91
N GLY A 271 -0.92 1.10 -13.30
CA GLY A 271 -0.77 0.97 -11.86
C GLY A 271 0.66 1.23 -11.45
N ILE A 272 0.89 2.20 -10.57
CA ILE A 272 2.22 2.56 -10.07
C ILE A 272 2.24 2.23 -8.59
N ASN A 273 3.20 1.40 -8.18
CA ASN A 273 3.54 1.13 -6.79
C ASN A 273 4.93 1.70 -6.53
N MET A 274 5.08 2.45 -5.45
CA MET A 274 6.34 3.04 -5.00
C MET A 274 6.41 2.98 -3.48
N GLY A 275 7.61 2.86 -2.93
CA GLY A 275 7.84 2.93 -1.49
C GLY A 275 8.84 1.91 -0.97
N THR A 276 9.08 2.00 0.32
CA THR A 276 9.98 1.13 1.08
C THR A 276 9.48 0.98 2.51
N VAL A 277 9.92 -0.07 3.20
CA VAL A 277 9.60 -0.32 4.61
C VAL A 277 10.79 -0.08 5.55
N ASN A 278 11.73 0.77 5.15
CA ASN A 278 13.01 1.02 5.85
C ASN A 278 13.77 -0.28 6.21
N GLY A 279 13.56 -1.35 5.43
CA GLY A 279 14.33 -2.60 5.47
C GLY A 279 15.48 -2.59 4.47
N ASP A 280 16.25 -3.68 4.42
CA ASP A 280 17.15 -3.94 3.29
C ASP A 280 16.36 -4.50 2.12
N ASP A 281 16.16 -3.65 1.13
CA ASP A 281 15.47 -3.95 -0.13
C ASP A 281 16.44 -4.46 -1.22
N THR A 282 17.72 -4.70 -0.90
CA THR A 282 18.75 -5.09 -1.89
C THR A 282 18.68 -6.58 -2.20
N PRO A 283 18.08 -7.02 -3.32
CA PRO A 283 18.47 -6.48 -4.63
C PRO A 283 17.40 -5.66 -5.40
N GLY A 284 16.17 -5.52 -4.92
CA GLY A 284 15.18 -4.63 -5.53
C GLY A 284 13.98 -4.33 -4.64
N SER A 285 13.56 -3.06 -4.60
CA SER A 285 12.38 -2.57 -3.88
C SER A 285 11.06 -3.00 -4.52
N ALA A 286 9.93 -2.62 -3.92
CA ALA A 286 8.59 -2.81 -4.46
C ALA A 286 8.21 -1.86 -5.60
N ASP A 287 9.13 -0.99 -6.03
CA ASP A 287 8.82 0.04 -7.02
C ASP A 287 8.61 -0.56 -8.41
N ALA A 288 7.43 -0.35 -8.97
CA ALA A 288 7.05 -0.88 -10.26
C ALA A 288 5.93 -0.04 -10.89
N VAL A 289 5.87 -0.09 -12.22
CA VAL A 289 4.69 0.33 -12.98
C VAL A 289 4.15 -0.85 -13.78
N ILE A 290 2.84 -1.09 -13.71
CA ILE A 290 2.14 -2.10 -14.48
C ILE A 290 1.34 -1.37 -15.55
N VAL A 291 1.63 -1.66 -16.82
CA VAL A 291 0.97 -1.06 -17.98
C VAL A 291 0.26 -2.17 -18.74
N ASP A 292 -1.06 -2.09 -18.86
CA ASP A 292 -1.91 -3.09 -19.52
C ASP A 292 -1.62 -4.54 -19.05
N GLY A 293 -1.38 -4.71 -17.75
CA GLY A 293 -1.09 -6.00 -17.12
C GLY A 293 0.37 -6.47 -17.22
N VAL A 294 1.27 -5.67 -17.81
CA VAL A 294 2.70 -5.95 -17.90
C VAL A 294 3.47 -5.08 -16.92
N LEU A 295 4.20 -5.71 -16.00
CA LEU A 295 5.07 -5.05 -15.05
C LEU A 295 6.33 -4.53 -15.75
N HIS A 296 6.71 -3.31 -15.40
CA HIS A 296 8.02 -2.73 -15.66
C HIS A 296 8.66 -2.39 -14.32
N LYS A 297 9.81 -3.00 -14.04
CA LYS A 297 10.47 -2.81 -12.74
C LYS A 297 11.08 -1.41 -12.71
N LEU A 298 10.80 -0.68 -11.65
CA LEU A 298 11.38 0.64 -11.43
C LEU A 298 12.54 0.54 -10.42
N PRO A 299 13.54 1.43 -10.53
CA PRO A 299 14.50 1.65 -9.46
C PRO A 299 13.79 2.23 -8.23
N GLU A 300 14.49 2.23 -7.10
CA GLU A 300 14.06 2.94 -5.90
C GLU A 300 13.71 4.41 -6.19
N SER A 301 12.52 4.80 -5.75
CA SER A 301 11.99 6.15 -5.80
C SER A 301 12.54 7.00 -4.66
N ILE A 302 12.73 8.28 -4.95
CA ILE A 302 13.17 9.31 -4.01
C ILE A 302 12.03 10.30 -3.86
N TRP A 303 11.61 10.52 -2.63
CA TRP A 303 10.43 11.28 -2.27
C TRP A 303 10.83 12.64 -1.70
N GLU A 304 10.18 13.71 -2.18
CA GLU A 304 10.29 15.06 -1.63
C GLU A 304 8.90 15.56 -1.23
N TYR A 305 8.69 15.76 0.07
CA TYR A 305 7.44 16.25 0.65
C TYR A 305 7.73 17.00 1.96
N ASP A 306 6.74 17.75 2.46
CA ASP A 306 6.82 18.50 3.72
C ASP A 306 5.69 18.05 4.65
N LEU A 307 6.03 17.41 5.77
CA LEU A 307 5.03 16.95 6.75
C LEU A 307 4.32 18.11 7.47
N GLU A 308 4.90 19.31 7.50
CA GLU A 308 4.23 20.50 8.05
C GLU A 308 3.24 21.12 7.05
N GLU A 309 3.45 20.86 5.76
CA GLU A 309 2.59 21.28 4.65
C GLU A 309 2.16 20.06 3.82
N ILE A 310 1.56 19.04 4.46
CA ILE A 310 1.29 17.71 3.85
C ILE A 310 0.49 17.76 2.54
N MET A 311 -0.34 18.80 2.37
CA MET A 311 -1.15 19.05 1.19
C MET A 311 -0.41 19.78 0.05
N ALA A 312 0.84 20.21 0.27
CA ALA A 312 1.70 20.72 -0.78
C ALA A 312 2.06 19.59 -1.76
N PRO A 313 2.46 19.87 -3.02
CA PRO A 313 2.79 18.81 -3.97
C PRO A 313 3.97 17.94 -3.53
N TRP A 314 3.83 16.61 -3.68
CA TRP A 314 4.91 15.65 -3.41
C TRP A 314 5.61 15.33 -4.72
N ARG A 315 6.94 15.27 -4.72
CA ARG A 315 7.74 14.92 -5.90
C ARG A 315 8.31 13.51 -5.72
N PHE A 316 8.16 12.69 -6.76
CA PHE A 316 8.79 11.37 -6.84
C PHE A 316 9.77 11.36 -8.00
N THR A 317 11.02 10.99 -7.72
CA THR A 317 12.08 10.88 -8.73
C THR A 317 12.85 9.57 -8.58
N SER A 318 13.73 9.24 -9.52
CA SER A 318 14.70 8.13 -9.35
C SER A 318 16.10 8.56 -9.77
N GLN A 319 17.13 7.91 -9.23
CA GLN A 319 18.53 8.25 -9.51
C GLN A 319 18.89 8.17 -11.01
N ASP A 320 18.27 7.23 -11.73
CA ASP A 320 18.47 7.01 -13.17
C ASP A 320 17.54 7.85 -14.06
N GLY A 321 16.64 8.66 -13.46
CA GLY A 321 15.67 9.50 -14.15
C GLY A 321 14.55 8.76 -14.86
N ARG A 322 14.26 7.50 -14.47
CA ARG A 322 13.09 6.76 -14.94
C ARG A 322 11.78 7.20 -14.30
N ILE A 323 11.82 7.80 -13.12
CA ILE A 323 10.66 8.38 -12.43
C ILE A 323 10.82 9.90 -12.40
N ASP A 324 9.79 10.62 -12.85
CA ASP A 324 9.62 12.07 -12.63
C ASP A 324 8.11 12.35 -12.54
N LEU A 325 7.58 12.25 -11.32
CA LEU A 325 6.16 12.39 -11.02
C LEU A 325 5.93 13.46 -9.95
N THR A 326 4.78 14.09 -9.99
CA THR A 326 4.31 15.01 -8.94
C THR A 326 2.89 14.63 -8.57
N LEU A 327 2.68 14.28 -7.30
CA LEU A 327 1.35 14.19 -6.70
C LEU A 327 0.88 15.59 -6.34
N THR A 328 -0.34 15.93 -6.75
CA THR A 328 -1.08 17.08 -6.23
C THR A 328 -2.15 16.57 -5.27
N PRO A 329 -1.93 16.66 -3.95
CA PRO A 329 -2.93 16.28 -2.96
C PRO A 329 -4.22 17.09 -3.10
N ASP A 330 -5.36 16.44 -2.90
CA ASP A 330 -6.67 17.07 -2.78
C ASP A 330 -7.51 16.55 -1.59
N PHE A 331 -7.01 15.54 -0.88
CA PHE A 331 -7.63 15.00 0.34
C PHE A 331 -6.58 14.60 1.38
N ASP A 332 -6.84 14.86 2.65
CA ASP A 332 -5.99 14.48 3.81
C ASP A 332 -6.68 13.34 4.59
N ASP A 333 -6.03 12.18 4.66
CA ASP A 333 -6.45 10.98 5.37
C ASP A 333 -5.42 10.59 6.47
N SER A 334 -4.77 11.59 7.04
CA SER A 334 -3.79 11.41 8.11
C SER A 334 -4.46 10.90 9.39
N THR A 335 -3.87 9.88 9.99
CA THR A 335 -4.43 9.17 11.15
C THR A 335 -3.40 8.99 12.26
N VAL A 336 -3.84 9.23 13.49
CA VAL A 336 -3.10 8.83 14.69
C VAL A 336 -3.94 7.83 15.46
N LEU A 337 -3.46 6.60 15.55
CA LEU A 337 -4.10 5.54 16.33
C LEU A 337 -3.20 5.13 17.49
N SER A 338 -3.77 5.05 18.68
CA SER A 338 -3.08 4.52 19.86
C SER A 338 -4.02 3.61 20.63
N LEU A 339 -3.70 2.32 20.66
CA LEU A 339 -4.35 1.32 21.52
C LEU A 339 -3.55 1.08 22.81
N GLY A 340 -2.58 1.96 23.09
CA GLY A 340 -1.58 1.82 24.15
C GLY A 340 -0.33 1.07 23.66
N PRO A 341 0.85 1.28 24.28
CA PRO A 341 2.05 0.53 23.92
C PRO A 341 1.79 -0.99 24.02
N PRO A 342 2.20 -1.79 23.01
CA PRO A 342 3.05 -1.44 21.86
C PRO A 342 2.29 -1.02 20.57
N LEU A 343 0.96 -0.90 20.59
CA LEU A 343 0.16 -0.67 19.39
C LEU A 343 -0.12 0.83 19.17
N THR A 344 0.80 1.48 18.47
CA THR A 344 0.68 2.88 18.07
C THR A 344 1.02 3.07 16.60
N LEU A 345 0.23 3.89 15.91
CA LEU A 345 0.41 4.28 14.52
C LEU A 345 0.28 5.80 14.41
N THR A 346 1.21 6.43 13.73
CA THR A 346 1.04 7.78 13.18
C THR A 346 1.29 7.65 11.69
N ARG A 347 0.29 8.03 10.91
CA ARG A 347 0.33 7.96 9.45
C ARG A 347 -0.06 9.32 8.89
N TRP A 348 0.78 9.89 8.05
CA TRP A 348 0.43 11.02 7.22
C TRP A 348 0.09 10.49 5.84
N LYS A 349 -1.16 10.64 5.42
CA LYS A 349 -1.64 10.08 4.16
C LYS A 349 -2.44 11.12 3.41
N VAL A 350 -2.17 11.23 2.12
CA VAL A 350 -2.91 12.12 1.24
C VAL A 350 -3.40 11.37 0.02
N HIS A 351 -4.60 11.70 -0.45
CA HIS A 351 -5.07 11.31 -1.78
C HIS A 351 -4.89 12.47 -2.76
N GLY A 352 -4.77 12.13 -4.03
CA GLY A 352 -4.69 13.11 -5.10
C GLY A 352 -4.40 12.48 -6.43
N VAL A 353 -3.96 13.31 -7.37
CA VAL A 353 -3.60 12.86 -8.73
C VAL A 353 -2.13 13.11 -9.01
N ILE A 354 -1.51 12.15 -9.71
CA ILE A 354 -0.14 12.27 -10.20
C ILE A 354 -0.11 12.73 -11.66
N ALA A 355 0.93 13.50 -11.99
CA ALA A 355 1.29 13.86 -13.35
C ALA A 355 2.82 13.86 -13.53
N GLY A 356 3.28 13.59 -14.75
CA GLY A 356 4.70 13.53 -15.09
C GLY A 356 5.01 12.44 -16.11
N THR A 357 6.12 11.74 -15.94
CA THR A 357 6.55 10.67 -16.84
C THR A 357 7.20 9.51 -16.11
N VAL A 358 7.01 8.30 -16.66
CA VAL A 358 7.75 7.10 -16.27
C VAL A 358 8.41 6.50 -17.50
N ARG A 359 9.69 6.11 -17.39
CA ARG A 359 10.40 5.39 -18.46
C ARG A 359 10.31 3.87 -18.22
N LEU A 360 9.73 3.17 -19.18
CA LEU A 360 9.53 1.72 -19.13
C LEU A 360 10.82 0.94 -19.45
N ASP A 361 10.81 -0.37 -19.22
CA ASP A 361 11.98 -1.24 -19.41
C ASP A 361 12.49 -1.27 -20.87
N ASP A 362 11.59 -1.04 -21.84
CA ASP A 362 11.94 -0.96 -23.26
C ASP A 362 12.50 0.42 -23.69
N GLY A 363 12.60 1.36 -22.73
CA GLY A 363 13.09 2.72 -22.92
C GLY A 363 12.03 3.72 -23.39
N SER A 364 10.80 3.28 -23.69
CA SER A 364 9.67 4.16 -24.00
C SER A 364 9.29 5.02 -22.79
N ILE A 365 8.67 6.17 -23.06
CA ILE A 365 8.24 7.11 -22.04
C ILE A 365 6.72 7.06 -21.98
N LEU A 366 6.19 6.65 -20.83
CA LEU A 366 4.78 6.72 -20.49
C LEU A 366 4.49 8.11 -19.91
N PRO A 367 3.72 8.96 -20.59
CA PRO A 367 3.20 10.17 -19.98
C PRO A 367 2.12 9.78 -18.96
N VAL A 368 2.23 10.32 -17.74
CA VAL A 368 1.26 10.10 -16.68
C VAL A 368 0.52 11.41 -16.46
N GLN A 369 -0.80 11.36 -16.51
CA GLN A 369 -1.65 12.54 -16.32
C GLN A 369 -2.96 12.15 -15.66
N GLY A 370 -3.20 12.70 -14.46
CA GLY A 370 -4.49 12.60 -13.78
C GLY A 370 -4.77 11.21 -13.20
N VAL A 371 -3.75 10.40 -12.96
CA VAL A 371 -3.91 9.08 -12.33
C VAL A 371 -4.08 9.28 -10.83
N ARG A 372 -5.20 8.84 -10.27
CA ARG A 372 -5.53 9.01 -8.85
C ARG A 372 -4.89 7.92 -7.99
N GLY A 373 -4.60 8.25 -6.73
CA GLY A 373 -4.09 7.32 -5.75
C GLY A 373 -3.82 7.97 -4.40
N ALA A 374 -2.99 7.31 -3.61
CA ALA A 374 -2.56 7.77 -2.30
C ALA A 374 -1.03 7.72 -2.16
N ALA A 375 -0.50 8.56 -1.27
CA ALA A 375 0.86 8.46 -0.76
C ALA A 375 0.83 8.62 0.76
N GLU A 376 1.63 7.82 1.47
CA GLU A 376 1.71 7.84 2.93
C GLU A 376 3.13 7.69 3.48
N TYR A 377 3.30 8.20 4.70
CA TYR A 377 4.47 8.10 5.57
C TYR A 377 4.04 7.79 7.01
#